data_AF-A0A0F9MEA2-F1
#
_entry.id   AF-A0A0F9MEA2-F1
#
_cell.length_a   1.000
_cell.length_b   1.000
_cell.length_c   1.000
_cell.angle_alpha   90.00
_cell.angle_beta   90.00
_cell.angle_gamma   90.00
#
_symmetry.space_group_name_H-M   'P 1'
#
loop_
_entity.id
_entity.type
_entity.pdbx_description
1 polymer ?
#
loop_
_entity_poly.entity_id
_entity_poly.type
_entity_poly.pdbx_seq_one_letter_code
_entity_poly.pdbx_strand_id
1 'polypeptide(L)' 'MTTVSVDKDLLEELIDLKMHYLLDEIDKILNNWCYKSPDKFLQDAKDGTIEEAEDDAITLKQLVAQREELLILKKKWND' A
#
# COMPACT_ATOMS: atom_id res chain seq x y z
N MET A 1 -27.86 -16.66 -7.91
CA MET A 1 -26.68 -15.82 -7.65
C MET A 1 -27.13 -14.65 -6.80
N THR A 2 -26.66 -14.59 -5.55
CA THR A 2 -27.09 -13.58 -4.59
C THR A 2 -26.35 -12.29 -4.89
N THR A 3 -27.03 -11.31 -5.48
CA THR A 3 -26.50 -9.96 -5.63
C THR A 3 -26.58 -9.28 -4.27
N VAL A 4 -25.45 -9.22 -3.57
CA VAL A 4 -25.32 -8.44 -2.34
C VAL A 4 -25.25 -6.98 -2.75
N SER A 5 -26.30 -6.22 -2.48
CA SER A 5 -26.31 -4.77 -2.61
C SER A 5 -25.41 -4.21 -1.53
N VAL A 6 -24.18 -3.85 -1.88
CA VAL A 6 -23.26 -3.19 -0.95
C VAL A 6 -23.59 -1.70 -0.98
N ASP A 7 -23.91 -1.13 0.18
CA ASP A 7 -24.10 0.31 0.33
C ASP A 7 -22.82 1.04 -0.13
N LYS A 8 -23.00 2.06 -0.98
CA LYS A 8 -21.88 2.89 -1.48
C LYS A 8 -21.06 3.47 -0.33
N ASP A 9 -21.75 3.89 0.73
CA ASP A 9 -21.16 4.47 1.94
C ASP A 9 -20.22 3.48 2.65
N LEU A 10 -20.70 2.24 2.85
CA LEU A 10 -19.91 1.16 3.42
C LEU A 10 -18.68 0.85 2.55
N LEU A 11 -18.83 0.85 1.22
CA LEU A 11 -17.68 0.59 0.37
C LEU A 11 -16.66 1.72 0.37
N GLU A 12 -17.11 2.97 0.48
CA GLU A 12 -16.22 4.12 0.59
C GLU A 12 -15.40 4.04 1.90
N GLU A 13 -16.05 3.71 3.01
CA GLU A 13 -15.37 3.44 4.29
C GLU A 13 -14.36 2.28 4.18
N LEU A 14 -14.72 1.18 3.52
CA LEU A 14 -13.80 0.05 3.33
C LEU A 14 -12.56 0.43 2.50
N ILE A 15 -12.74 1.24 1.46
CA ILE A 15 -11.63 1.72 0.63
C ILE A 15 -10.72 2.63 1.47
N ASP A 16 -11.30 3.51 2.28
CA ASP A 16 -10.54 4.41 3.15
C ASP A 16 -9.74 3.63 4.22
N LEU A 17 -10.39 2.67 4.88
CA LEU A 17 -9.75 1.74 5.82
C LEU A 17 -8.58 0.98 5.18
N LYS A 18 -8.79 0.47 3.97
CA LYS A 18 -7.74 -0.25 3.24
C LYS A 18 -6.59 0.67 2.85
N MET A 19 -6.86 1.92 2.44
CA MET A 19 -5.82 2.91 2.19
C MET A 19 -5.02 3.23 3.45
N HIS A 20 -5.69 3.38 4.59
CA HIS A 20 -5.02 3.62 5.87
C HIS A 20 -4.16 2.42 6.28
N TYR A 21 -4.65 1.20 6.09
CA TYR A 21 -3.88 -0.02 6.34
C TYR A 21 -2.63 -0.10 5.48
N LEU A 22 -2.72 0.20 4.18
CA LEU A 22 -1.56 0.20 3.28
C LEU A 22 -0.50 1.22 3.71
N LEU A 23 -0.92 2.41 4.16
CA LEU A 23 0.00 3.43 4.69
C LEU A 23 0.66 2.98 5.99
N ASP A 24 -0.10 2.34 6.88
CA ASP A 24 0.40 1.82 8.16
C ASP A 24 1.45 0.72 7.94
N GLU A 25 1.20 -0.20 7.01
CA GLU A 25 2.17 -1.25 6.66
C GLU A 25 3.44 -0.66 6.04
N ILE A 26 3.31 0.35 5.16
CA ILE A 26 4.47 1.08 4.62
C ILE A 26 5.26 1.74 5.76
N ASP A 27 4.58 2.40 6.70
CA ASP A 27 5.22 3.06 7.83
C ASP A 27 5.88 2.06 8.79
N LYS A 28 5.28 0.88 9.00
CA LYS A 28 5.90 -0.20 9.77
C LYS A 28 7.19 -0.69 9.15
N ILE A 29 7.20 -0.97 7.83
CA ILE A 29 8.41 -1.39 7.12
C ILE A 29 9.48 -0.31 7.24
N LEU A 30 9.11 0.96 6.99
CA LEU A 30 10.04 2.08 7.11
C LEU A 30 10.61 2.26 8.52
N ASN A 31 9.77 2.15 9.56
CA ASN A 31 10.22 2.22 10.95
C ASN A 31 11.10 1.03 11.33
N ASN A 32 10.79 -0.18 10.86
CA ASN A 32 11.58 -1.38 11.14
C ASN A 32 13.02 -1.22 10.63
N TRP A 33 13.17 -0.62 9.45
CA TRP A 33 14.47 -0.35 8.84
C TRP A 33 15.06 1.03 9.23
N CYS A 34 14.35 1.83 10.03
CA CYS A 34 14.72 3.19 10.44
C CYS A 34 14.93 4.17 9.25
N TYR A 35 14.19 3.96 8.16
CA TYR A 35 14.23 4.79 6.96
C TYR A 35 13.14 5.86 6.97
N LYS A 36 13.53 7.11 6.67
CA LYS A 36 12.59 8.23 6.52
C LYS A 36 11.97 8.34 5.13
N SER A 37 12.45 7.56 4.17
CA SER A 37 12.03 7.68 2.78
C SER A 37 11.94 6.30 2.12
N PRO A 38 10.76 5.92 1.60
CA PRO A 38 10.57 4.67 0.88
C PRO A 38 11.46 4.55 -0.35
N ASP A 39 11.72 5.66 -1.06
CA ASP A 39 12.69 5.66 -2.18
C ASP A 39 14.11 5.27 -1.76
N LYS A 40 14.58 5.79 -0.62
CA LYS A 40 15.93 5.42 -0.12
C LYS A 40 15.99 3.96 0.27
N PHE A 41 14.96 3.47 0.95
CA PHE A 41 14.86 2.07 1.32
C PHE A 41 14.85 1.16 0.09
N LEU A 42 14.04 1.48 -0.92
CA LEU A 42 14.00 0.75 -2.19
C LEU A 42 15.34 0.79 -2.93
N GLN A 43 16.04 1.93 -2.87
CA GLN A 43 17.33 2.10 -3.53
C GLN A 43 18.42 1.29 -2.82
N ASP A 44 18.50 1.35 -1.49
CA ASP A 44 19.48 0.61 -0.69
C ASP A 44 19.23 -0.91 -0.75
N ALA A 45 17.97 -1.34 -0.76
CA ALA A 45 17.61 -2.74 -1.00
C ALA A 45 17.99 -3.22 -2.40
N LYS A 46 17.83 -2.36 -3.43
CA LYS A 46 18.25 -2.66 -4.81
C LYS A 46 19.77 -2.69 -4.97
N ASP A 47 20.48 -1.83 -4.25
CA ASP A 47 21.95 -1.77 -4.27
C ASP A 47 22.58 -2.96 -3.50
N GLY A 48 21.79 -3.66 -2.70
CA GLY A 48 22.25 -4.74 -1.82
C GLY A 48 22.96 -4.21 -0.56
N THR A 49 22.73 -2.94 -0.21
CA THR A 49 23.29 -2.30 0.99
C THR A 49 22.69 -2.89 2.27
N ILE A 50 21.47 -3.43 2.19
CA ILE A 50 20.75 -4.01 3.32
C ILE A 50 20.47 -5.49 3.01
N GLU A 51 21.15 -6.39 3.71
CA GLU A 51 20.93 -7.84 3.61
C GLU A 51 19.52 -8.18 4.12
N GLU A 52 18.84 -9.11 3.44
CA GLU A 52 17.46 -9.54 3.72
C GLU A 52 16.35 -8.49 3.51
N ALA A 53 16.67 -7.25 3.11
CA ALA A 53 15.66 -6.22 2.86
C ALA A 53 14.96 -6.32 1.50
N GLU A 54 15.39 -7.23 0.62
CA GLU A 54 14.76 -7.44 -0.69
C GLU A 54 13.27 -7.78 -0.58
N ASP A 55 12.91 -8.63 0.38
CA ASP A 55 11.52 -9.08 0.57
C ASP A 55 10.61 -7.94 1.04
N ASP A 56 11.09 -7.14 2.00
CA ASP A 56 10.42 -5.93 2.46
C ASP A 56 10.35 -4.84 1.37
N ALA A 57 11.39 -4.70 0.53
CA ALA A 57 11.41 -3.76 -0.58
C ALA A 57 10.40 -4.15 -1.67
N ILE A 58 10.31 -5.44 -1.98
CA ILE A 58 9.30 -6.00 -2.89
C ILE A 58 7.89 -5.75 -2.31
N THR A 59 7.71 -6.03 -1.02
CA THR A 59 6.44 -5.80 -0.30
C THR A 59 6.04 -4.32 -0.35
N LEU A 60 6.95 -3.41 -0.02
CA LEU A 60 6.72 -1.97 -0.05
C LEU A 60 6.34 -1.47 -1.45
N LYS A 61 7.01 -1.97 -2.49
CA LYS A 61 6.66 -1.67 -3.88
C LYS A 61 5.26 -2.17 -4.25
N GLN A 62 4.88 -3.37 -3.80
CA GLN A 62 3.55 -3.90 -4.00
C GLN A 62 2.47 -3.10 -3.26
N LEU A 63 2.74 -2.67 -2.02
CA LEU A 63 1.81 -1.84 -1.24
C LEU A 63 1.55 -0.49 -1.92
N VAL A 64 2.60 0.13 -2.48
CA VAL A 64 2.47 1.39 -3.26
C VAL A 64 1.63 1.16 -4.52
N ALA A 65 1.88 0.08 -5.26
CA ALA A 65 1.09 -0.24 -6.46
C ALA A 65 -0.39 -0.49 -6.11
N GLN A 66 -0.67 -1.25 -5.03
CA GLN A 66 -2.03 -1.50 -4.57
C GLN A 66 -2.75 -0.21 -4.17
N ARG A 67 -2.03 0.75 -3.58
CA ARG A 67 -2.58 2.07 -3.24
C ARG A 67 -2.98 2.84 -4.50
N GLU A 68 -2.14 2.85 -5.53
CA GLU A 68 -2.47 3.49 -6.82
C GLU A 68 -3.69 2.83 -7.49
N GLU A 69 -3.76 1.50 -7.49
CA GLU A 69 -4.93 0.77 -8.01
C GLU A 69 -6.22 1.12 -7.26
N LEU A 70 -6.18 1.20 -5.93
CA LEU A 70 -7.33 1.63 -5.11
C LEU A 70 -7.75 3.06 -5.42
N LEU A 71 -6.79 3.97 -5.64
CA LEU A 71 -7.06 5.35 -6.06
C LEU A 71 -7.75 5.43 -7.42
N ILE A 72 -7.32 4.59 -8.37
CA ILE A 72 -7.93 4.50 -9.70
C ILE A 72 -9.35 3.91 -9.60
N LEU A 73 -9.54 2.87 -8.79
CA LEU A 73 -10.85 2.28 -8.51
C LEU A 73 -11.80 3.31 -7.88
N LYS A 74 -11.35 4.04 -6.87
CA LYS A 74 -12.13 5.11 -6.23
C LYS A 74 -12.54 6.19 -7.23
N LYS A 75 -11.63 6.59 -8.14
CA LYS A 75 -11.97 7.51 -9.24
C LYS A 75 -13.01 6.95 -10.21
N LYS A 76 -12.87 5.69 -10.63
CA LYS A 76 -13.84 5.02 -11.52
C LYS A 76 -15.22 4.86 -10.88
N TRP A 77 -15.30 4.82 -9.56
CA TRP A 77 -16.56 4.68 -8.82
C TRP A 77 -17.31 6.01 -8.66
N ASN A 78 -16.57 7.11 -8.78
CA ASN A 78 -17.08 8.47 -8.62
C ASN A 78 -17.42 9.15 -9.97
N ASP A 79 -17.20 8.45 -11.09
CA ASP A 79 -17.62 8.79 -12.46
C ASP A 79 -18.90 8.01 -12.81
#